data_AF-A0A524CG12-F1
#
_entry.id   AF-A0A524CG12-F1
#
_cell.length_a   1.000
_cell.length_b   1.000
_cell.length_c   1.000
_cell.angle_alpha   90.00
_cell.angle_beta   90.00
_cell.angle_gamma   90.00
#
_symmetry.space_group_name_H-M   'P 1'
#
loop_
_entity.id
_entity.type
_entity.pdbx_description
1 polymer ?
#
loop_
_entity_poly.entity_id
_entity_poly.type
_entity_poly.pdbx_seq_one_letter_code
_entity_poly.pdbx_strand_id
1 'polypeptide(L)'
;MLLLLGIPCLLIIIGIITKSIDFQSGKYKKIIYNTWYNNLEKKFIIPVIFSVLILASIIFTIGNLLWFNYTISTFLVVIQDGIFVLFSVWGYILFQKKPKGKFIFIWFVNLFLILGASLLLYLIFGGFDFFGRIFIFASVSIMIGFSSYFYKLIKTHKINKKVVKMSLVLLVIFTIFTSFIEERNYYRTYSIENYEVQNIIWMSEYTTDRNVIITEFLWEYLFYYYDFPYNDSDLDPESIHNFITISERLLLPQNHIQDNENIFHVLKSTYNTDIYLILTDYYISFSGLENFGSISQEQLEMYYNLTYFNRICSTRTINNIDEPIYLVV
;
A
#
# COMPACT_ATOMS: atom_id res chain seq x y z
N MET A 1 -25.16 0.80 11.51
CA MET A 1 -26.46 0.95 10.80
C MET A 1 -26.29 0.95 9.27
N LEU A 2 -25.33 1.69 8.68
CA LEU A 2 -25.02 1.66 7.24
C LEU A 2 -24.60 0.27 6.69
N LEU A 3 -23.78 -0.48 7.43
CA LEU A 3 -23.39 -1.86 7.07
C LEU A 3 -24.58 -2.84 7.03
N LEU A 4 -25.57 -2.64 7.92
CA LEU A 4 -26.77 -3.47 8.04
C LEU A 4 -27.75 -3.28 6.87
N LEU A 5 -27.72 -2.12 6.20
CA LEU A 5 -28.51 -1.84 4.99
C LEU A 5 -27.72 -2.09 3.70
N GLY A 6 -26.40 -1.89 3.72
CA GLY A 6 -25.52 -2.08 2.56
C GLY A 6 -25.43 -3.53 2.10
N ILE A 7 -25.28 -4.49 3.03
CA ILE A 7 -25.16 -5.92 2.69
C ILE A 7 -26.44 -6.47 2.02
N PRO A 8 -27.66 -6.22 2.54
CA PRO A 8 -28.89 -6.62 1.86
C PRO A 8 -29.06 -5.98 0.47
N CYS A 9 -28.77 -4.69 0.33
CA CYS A 9 -28.81 -4.01 -0.99
C CYS A 9 -27.83 -4.63 -1.99
N LEU A 10 -26.61 -4.96 -1.55
CA LEU A 10 -25.61 -5.65 -2.36
C LEU A 10 -26.10 -7.02 -2.82
N LEU A 11 -26.67 -7.82 -1.92
CA LEU A 11 -27.23 -9.13 -2.25
C LEU A 11 -28.40 -9.03 -3.23
N ILE A 12 -29.24 -8.00 -3.11
CA ILE A 12 -30.35 -7.73 -4.05
C ILE A 12 -29.79 -7.38 -5.43
N ILE A 13 -28.80 -6.49 -5.52
CA ILE A 13 -28.16 -6.09 -6.79
C ILE A 13 -27.53 -7.32 -7.46
N ILE A 14 -26.79 -8.13 -6.71
CA ILE A 14 -26.19 -9.38 -7.21
C ILE A 14 -27.29 -10.35 -7.70
N GLY A 15 -28.37 -10.49 -6.93
CA GLY A 15 -29.52 -11.31 -7.31
C GLY A 15 -30.20 -10.87 -8.60
N ILE A 16 -30.33 -9.56 -8.82
CA ILE A 16 -30.88 -8.99 -10.05
C ILE A 16 -29.95 -9.26 -11.24
N ILE A 17 -28.65 -9.01 -11.06
CA ILE A 17 -27.65 -9.19 -12.12
C ILE A 17 -27.56 -10.67 -12.53
N THR A 18 -27.48 -11.59 -11.57
CA THR A 18 -27.38 -13.03 -11.83
C THR A 18 -28.61 -13.59 -12.54
N LYS A 19 -29.82 -13.18 -12.15
CA LYS A 19 -31.07 -13.59 -12.82
C LYS A 19 -31.19 -13.05 -14.25
N SER A 20 -30.58 -11.91 -14.54
CA SER A 20 -30.62 -11.30 -15.88
C SER A 20 -29.73 -12.02 -16.92
N ILE A 21 -28.89 -12.96 -16.49
CA ILE A 21 -27.85 -13.59 -17.31
C ILE A 21 -28.23 -15.04 -17.63
N ASP A 22 -28.49 -15.34 -18.91
CA ASP A 22 -28.59 -16.74 -19.38
C ASP A 22 -27.18 -17.37 -19.45
N PHE A 23 -26.83 -18.30 -18.57
CA PHE A 23 -25.48 -18.90 -18.56
C PHE A 23 -25.23 -19.94 -19.67
N GLN A 24 -26.26 -20.44 -20.34
CA GLN A 24 -26.13 -21.58 -21.25
C GLN A 24 -25.67 -21.14 -22.64
N SER A 25 -26.09 -19.97 -23.11
CA SER A 25 -25.81 -19.50 -24.47
C SER A 25 -24.84 -18.30 -24.52
N GLY A 26 -24.20 -18.08 -25.67
CA GLY A 26 -23.30 -16.95 -25.87
C GLY A 26 -23.25 -16.46 -27.32
N LYS A 27 -23.13 -15.14 -27.49
CA LYS A 27 -23.09 -14.47 -28.81
C LYS A 27 -21.72 -13.88 -29.13
N TYR A 28 -20.67 -14.29 -28.40
CA TYR A 28 -19.32 -13.72 -28.50
C TYR A 28 -18.77 -13.68 -29.93
N LYS A 29 -18.76 -14.81 -30.66
CA LYS A 29 -18.26 -14.85 -32.05
C LYS A 29 -19.02 -13.86 -32.94
N LYS A 30 -20.36 -13.85 -32.86
CA LYS A 30 -21.19 -12.91 -33.62
C LYS A 30 -20.84 -11.45 -33.33
N ILE A 31 -20.54 -11.11 -32.07
CA ILE A 31 -20.24 -9.73 -31.66
C ILE A 31 -18.85 -9.28 -32.09
N ILE A 32 -17.81 -10.09 -31.91
CA ILE A 32 -16.43 -9.68 -32.24
C ILE A 32 -16.20 -9.50 -33.75
N TYR A 33 -16.96 -10.22 -34.60
CA TYR A 33 -16.91 -10.06 -36.06
C TYR A 33 -17.93 -9.05 -36.59
N ASN A 34 -18.83 -8.53 -35.75
CA ASN A 34 -19.81 -7.52 -36.17
C ASN A 34 -19.12 -6.20 -36.53
N THR A 35 -19.39 -5.68 -37.71
CA THR A 35 -18.86 -4.41 -38.22
C THR A 35 -19.30 -3.22 -37.38
N TRP A 36 -20.57 -3.19 -36.92
CA TRP A 36 -21.09 -2.14 -36.06
C TRP A 36 -20.31 -2.05 -34.74
N TYR A 37 -20.09 -3.18 -34.08
CA TYR A 37 -19.36 -3.22 -32.81
C TYR A 37 -17.89 -2.81 -32.99
N ASN A 38 -17.26 -3.26 -34.07
CA ASN A 38 -15.89 -2.90 -34.41
C ASN A 38 -15.75 -1.40 -34.75
N ASN A 39 -16.77 -0.78 -35.34
CA ASN A 39 -16.80 0.65 -35.61
C ASN A 39 -17.02 1.46 -34.33
N LEU A 40 -17.96 1.03 -33.47
CA LEU A 40 -18.21 1.64 -32.16
C LEU A 40 -16.93 1.63 -31.30
N GLU A 41 -16.25 0.49 -31.24
CA GLU A 41 -14.99 0.36 -30.52
C GLU A 41 -13.93 1.37 -31.00
N LYS A 42 -13.68 1.44 -32.30
CA LYS A 42 -12.62 2.28 -32.86
C LYS A 42 -12.95 3.77 -32.80
N LYS A 43 -14.19 4.14 -33.07
CA LYS A 43 -14.61 5.54 -33.16
C LYS A 43 -15.00 6.14 -31.81
N PHE A 44 -15.39 5.31 -30.85
CA PHE A 44 -15.92 5.80 -29.58
C PHE A 44 -15.15 5.24 -28.38
N ILE A 45 -15.09 3.92 -28.19
CA ILE A 45 -14.53 3.34 -26.95
C ILE A 45 -13.05 3.67 -26.78
N ILE A 46 -12.23 3.40 -27.80
CA ILE A 46 -10.78 3.64 -27.72
C ILE A 46 -10.51 5.15 -27.50
N PRO A 47 -11.10 6.08 -28.28
CA PRO A 47 -10.97 7.51 -28.01
C PRO A 47 -11.42 7.91 -26.61
N VAL A 48 -12.57 7.43 -26.13
CA VAL A 48 -13.09 7.76 -24.78
C VAL A 48 -12.12 7.28 -23.70
N ILE A 49 -11.56 6.08 -23.82
CA ILE A 49 -10.54 5.56 -22.88
C ILE A 49 -9.36 6.54 -22.80
N PHE A 50 -8.81 6.97 -23.95
CA PHE A 50 -7.70 7.91 -23.96
C PHE A 50 -8.10 9.30 -23.46
N SER A 51 -9.29 9.80 -23.80
CA SER A 51 -9.79 11.08 -23.29
C SER A 51 -9.94 11.07 -21.77
N VAL A 52 -10.44 9.98 -21.19
CA VAL A 52 -10.55 9.80 -19.73
C VAL A 52 -9.16 9.79 -19.09
N LEU A 53 -8.20 9.08 -19.66
CA LEU A 53 -6.82 9.05 -19.14
C LEU A 53 -6.15 10.42 -19.20
N ILE A 54 -6.32 11.16 -20.29
CA ILE A 54 -5.79 12.53 -20.43
C ILE A 54 -6.43 13.45 -19.40
N LEU A 55 -7.76 13.40 -19.25
CA LEU A 55 -8.48 14.23 -18.28
C LEU A 55 -8.05 13.90 -16.84
N ALA A 56 -7.96 12.61 -16.50
CA ALA A 56 -7.48 12.16 -15.20
C ALA A 56 -6.03 12.62 -14.96
N SER A 57 -5.18 12.59 -15.98
CA SER A 57 -3.80 13.05 -15.89
C SER A 57 -3.73 14.56 -15.61
N ILE A 58 -4.57 15.36 -16.26
CA ILE A 58 -4.66 16.81 -16.03
C ILE A 58 -5.13 17.09 -14.60
N ILE A 59 -6.21 16.43 -14.16
CA ILE A 59 -6.76 16.57 -12.80
C ILE A 59 -5.71 16.19 -11.76
N PHE A 60 -5.02 15.06 -11.96
CA PHE A 60 -3.94 14.63 -11.07
C PHE A 60 -2.81 15.64 -11.04
N THR A 61 -2.36 16.15 -12.18
CA THR A 61 -1.27 17.14 -12.25
C THR A 61 -1.63 18.41 -11.48
N ILE A 62 -2.85 18.91 -11.65
CA ILE A 62 -3.36 20.08 -10.93
C ILE A 62 -3.42 19.79 -9.43
N GLY A 63 -4.01 18.66 -9.03
CA GLY A 63 -4.08 18.27 -7.62
C GLY A 63 -2.69 18.09 -6.99
N ASN A 64 -1.73 17.57 -7.76
CA ASN A 64 -0.37 17.35 -7.30
C ASN A 64 0.38 18.65 -7.03
N LEU A 65 0.21 19.64 -7.91
CA LEU A 65 0.76 20.99 -7.74
C LEU A 65 0.12 21.74 -6.57
N LEU A 66 -1.14 21.47 -6.25
CA LEU A 66 -1.89 22.18 -5.22
C LEU A 66 -1.72 21.56 -3.83
N TRP A 67 -1.82 20.24 -3.71
CA TRP A 67 -2.01 19.56 -2.42
C TRP A 67 -1.10 18.37 -2.16
N PHE A 68 -0.79 17.55 -3.17
CA PHE A 68 -0.27 16.22 -2.89
C PHE A 68 1.25 16.05 -2.99
N ASN A 69 1.94 16.88 -3.79
CA ASN A 69 3.40 16.84 -3.96
C ASN A 69 4.01 15.44 -4.21
N TYR A 70 3.24 14.53 -4.84
CA TYR A 70 3.67 13.20 -5.24
C TYR A 70 4.74 13.25 -6.32
N THR A 71 5.56 12.19 -6.34
CA THR A 71 6.60 12.03 -7.34
C THR A 71 6.02 11.78 -8.75
N ILE A 72 6.81 12.10 -9.78
CA ILE A 72 6.44 11.79 -11.17
C ILE A 72 6.28 10.28 -11.41
N SER A 73 6.95 9.45 -10.62
CA SER A 73 6.80 7.99 -10.66
C SER A 73 5.36 7.56 -10.39
N THR A 74 4.80 8.04 -9.28
CA THR A 74 3.42 7.78 -8.87
C THR A 74 2.43 8.19 -9.96
N PHE A 75 2.67 9.31 -10.65
CA PHE A 75 1.85 9.74 -11.78
C PHE A 75 1.87 8.74 -12.95
N LEU A 76 3.05 8.24 -13.32
CA LEU A 76 3.18 7.28 -14.43
C LEU A 76 2.50 5.95 -14.10
N VAL A 77 2.58 5.48 -12.86
CA VAL A 77 1.90 4.28 -12.37
C VAL A 77 0.37 4.46 -12.46
N VAL A 78 -0.17 5.61 -12.04
CA VAL A 78 -1.62 5.88 -12.15
C VAL A 78 -2.10 5.82 -13.61
N ILE A 79 -1.31 6.35 -14.56
CA ILE A 79 -1.64 6.25 -15.99
C ILE A 79 -1.62 4.78 -16.45
N GLN A 80 -0.58 4.02 -16.09
CA GLN A 80 -0.44 2.61 -16.43
C GLN A 80 -1.62 1.78 -15.92
N ASP A 81 -1.96 1.93 -14.65
CA ASP A 81 -3.09 1.24 -14.01
C ASP A 81 -4.41 1.64 -14.65
N GLY A 82 -4.58 2.94 -14.97
CA GLY A 82 -5.74 3.43 -15.71
C GLY A 82 -5.91 2.73 -17.05
N ILE A 83 -4.82 2.52 -17.81
CA ILE A 83 -4.85 1.76 -19.07
C ILE A 83 -5.33 0.33 -18.80
N PHE A 84 -4.74 -0.37 -17.82
CA PHE A 84 -5.13 -1.74 -17.51
C PHE A 84 -6.60 -1.84 -17.10
N VAL A 85 -7.06 -0.98 -16.20
CA VAL A 85 -8.45 -0.95 -15.70
C VAL A 85 -9.43 -0.69 -16.83
N LEU A 86 -9.22 0.35 -17.64
CA LEU A 86 -10.17 0.71 -18.71
C LEU A 86 -10.27 -0.35 -19.81
N PHE A 87 -9.12 -0.91 -20.24
CA PHE A 87 -9.14 -2.03 -21.19
C PHE A 87 -9.68 -3.32 -20.56
N SER A 88 -9.50 -3.51 -19.25
CA SER A 88 -10.09 -4.63 -18.52
C SER A 88 -11.61 -4.56 -18.48
N VAL A 89 -12.18 -3.40 -18.13
CA VAL A 89 -13.64 -3.14 -18.17
C VAL A 89 -14.19 -3.48 -19.55
N TRP A 90 -13.55 -2.99 -20.61
CA TRP A 90 -14.00 -3.29 -21.97
C TRP A 90 -13.85 -4.76 -22.35
N GLY A 91 -12.74 -5.40 -21.95
CA GLY A 91 -12.51 -6.83 -22.10
C GLY A 91 -13.60 -7.67 -21.42
N TYR A 92 -14.00 -7.31 -20.21
CA TYR A 92 -15.11 -7.91 -19.48
C TYR A 92 -16.45 -7.76 -20.19
N ILE A 93 -16.78 -6.54 -20.66
CA ILE A 93 -18.02 -6.26 -21.40
C ILE A 93 -18.13 -7.12 -22.67
N LEU A 94 -17.01 -7.39 -23.33
CA LEU A 94 -16.93 -8.29 -24.47
C LEU A 94 -17.03 -9.75 -24.06
N PHE A 95 -16.26 -10.15 -23.05
CA PHE A 95 -16.09 -11.56 -22.68
C PHE A 95 -17.32 -12.14 -21.98
N GLN A 96 -18.13 -11.33 -21.29
CA GLN A 96 -19.44 -11.73 -20.76
C GLN A 96 -20.41 -12.25 -21.84
N LYS A 97 -20.11 -12.05 -23.12
CA LYS A 97 -20.89 -12.61 -24.23
C LYS A 97 -20.58 -14.09 -24.47
N LYS A 98 -19.65 -14.70 -23.73
CA LYS A 98 -19.42 -16.16 -23.64
C LYS A 98 -20.03 -16.74 -22.36
N PRO A 99 -20.48 -18.00 -22.35
CA PRO A 99 -20.94 -18.70 -21.14
C PRO A 99 -19.96 -18.59 -19.97
N LYS A 100 -18.69 -19.00 -20.18
CA LYS A 100 -17.64 -18.91 -19.16
C LYS A 100 -17.32 -17.48 -18.72
N GLY A 101 -17.43 -16.50 -19.62
CA GLY A 101 -17.13 -15.11 -19.31
C GLY A 101 -18.17 -14.41 -18.45
N LYS A 102 -19.39 -14.97 -18.35
CA LYS A 102 -20.46 -14.46 -17.48
C LYS A 102 -20.12 -14.60 -16.01
N PHE A 103 -19.54 -15.74 -15.62
CA PHE A 103 -19.06 -15.95 -14.25
C PHE A 103 -17.97 -14.95 -13.87
N ILE A 104 -17.01 -14.72 -14.77
CA ILE A 104 -15.92 -13.77 -14.50
C ILE A 104 -16.43 -12.33 -14.47
N PHE A 105 -17.45 -11.99 -15.27
CA PHE A 105 -18.09 -10.68 -15.21
C PHE A 105 -18.81 -10.44 -13.88
N ILE A 106 -19.51 -11.44 -13.33
CA ILE A 106 -20.11 -11.34 -12.00
C ILE A 106 -19.05 -11.13 -10.93
N TRP A 107 -17.94 -11.87 -11.03
CA TRP A 107 -16.81 -11.67 -10.12
C TRP A 107 -16.22 -10.26 -10.22
N PHE A 108 -16.06 -9.73 -11.43
CA PHE A 108 -15.63 -8.35 -11.66
C PHE A 108 -16.59 -7.30 -11.07
N VAL A 109 -17.90 -7.48 -11.26
CA VAL A 109 -18.91 -6.58 -10.67
C VAL A 109 -18.86 -6.64 -9.14
N ASN A 110 -18.76 -7.83 -8.56
CA ASN A 110 -18.64 -7.99 -7.10
C ASN A 110 -17.39 -7.31 -6.55
N LEU A 111 -16.28 -7.36 -7.28
CA LEU A 111 -15.06 -6.66 -6.90
C LEU A 111 -15.26 -5.14 -6.87
N PHE A 112 -15.91 -4.56 -7.87
CA PHE A 112 -16.25 -3.13 -7.89
C PHE A 112 -17.19 -2.74 -6.74
N LEU A 113 -18.13 -3.62 -6.40
CA LEU A 113 -19.01 -3.42 -5.26
C LEU A 113 -18.26 -3.45 -3.93
N ILE A 114 -17.31 -4.38 -3.75
CA ILE A 114 -16.43 -4.44 -2.58
C ILE A 114 -15.57 -3.17 -2.50
N LEU A 115 -14.94 -2.76 -3.61
CA LEU A 115 -14.17 -1.50 -3.67
C LEU A 115 -15.02 -0.30 -3.27
N GLY A 116 -16.24 -0.18 -3.79
CA GLY A 116 -17.16 0.90 -3.42
C GLY A 116 -17.57 0.87 -1.94
N ALA A 117 -17.87 -0.31 -1.40
CA ALA A 117 -18.17 -0.46 0.03
C ALA A 117 -16.97 -0.09 0.91
N SER A 118 -15.77 -0.43 0.47
CA SER A 118 -14.52 -0.14 1.18
C SER A 118 -14.20 1.34 1.18
N LEU A 119 -14.43 2.03 0.05
CA LEU A 119 -14.34 3.47 -0.04
C LEU A 119 -15.32 4.17 0.90
N LEU A 120 -16.56 3.67 0.99
CA LEU A 120 -17.54 4.21 1.94
C LEU A 120 -17.11 3.99 3.39
N LEU A 121 -16.62 2.80 3.74
CA LEU A 121 -16.11 2.52 5.09
C LEU A 121 -14.93 3.40 5.44
N TYR A 122 -14.03 3.62 4.50
CA TYR A 122 -12.91 4.54 4.66
C TYR A 122 -13.35 5.97 4.91
N LEU A 123 -14.30 6.50 4.14
CA LEU A 123 -14.84 7.84 4.35
C LEU A 123 -15.52 8.00 5.71
N ILE A 124 -15.99 6.91 6.33
CA ILE A 124 -16.69 6.93 7.62
C ILE A 124 -15.73 6.71 8.80
N PHE A 125 -14.76 5.79 8.66
CA PHE A 125 -13.93 5.30 9.77
C PHE A 125 -12.44 5.62 9.64
N GLY A 126 -11.97 6.17 8.51
CA GLY A 126 -10.60 6.64 8.31
C GLY A 126 -9.51 5.55 8.21
N GLY A 127 -9.85 4.26 8.21
CA GLY A 127 -8.86 3.18 8.20
C GLY A 127 -8.40 2.74 6.80
N PHE A 128 -7.09 2.75 6.54
CA PHE A 128 -6.47 2.36 5.26
C PHE A 128 -6.17 0.87 5.10
N ASP A 129 -6.05 0.11 6.19
CA ASP A 129 -5.56 -1.30 6.19
C ASP A 129 -6.37 -2.24 5.28
N PHE A 130 -7.64 -1.93 5.05
CA PHE A 130 -8.52 -2.75 4.24
C PHE A 130 -8.27 -2.61 2.73
N PHE A 131 -7.77 -1.45 2.26
CA PHE A 131 -7.58 -1.20 0.84
C PHE A 131 -6.45 -2.02 0.22
N GLY A 132 -5.33 -2.19 0.94
CA GLY A 132 -4.19 -2.96 0.42
C GLY A 132 -4.59 -4.38 0.04
N ARG A 133 -5.38 -5.05 0.88
CA ARG A 133 -5.88 -6.41 0.61
C ARG A 133 -6.81 -6.46 -0.60
N ILE A 134 -7.73 -5.51 -0.73
CA ILE A 134 -8.67 -5.48 -1.86
C ILE A 134 -7.94 -5.17 -3.17
N PHE A 135 -6.93 -4.30 -3.13
CA PHE A 135 -6.12 -3.97 -4.29
C PHE A 135 -5.39 -5.20 -4.84
N ILE A 136 -4.85 -6.04 -3.95
CA ILE A 136 -4.23 -7.33 -4.34
C ILE A 136 -5.25 -8.23 -5.06
N PHE A 137 -6.47 -8.38 -4.52
CA PHE A 137 -7.51 -9.17 -5.19
C PHE A 137 -7.99 -8.54 -6.51
N ALA A 138 -8.00 -7.21 -6.60
CA ALA A 138 -8.36 -6.46 -7.80
C ALA A 138 -7.37 -6.71 -8.95
N SER A 139 -6.07 -6.85 -8.66
CA SER A 139 -5.04 -7.07 -9.67
C SER A 139 -5.33 -8.29 -10.57
N VAL A 140 -5.72 -9.42 -9.97
CA VAL A 140 -6.05 -10.66 -10.69
C VAL A 140 -7.26 -10.45 -11.61
N SER A 141 -8.28 -9.76 -11.09
CA SER A 141 -9.49 -9.44 -11.84
C SER A 141 -9.20 -8.53 -13.01
N ILE A 142 -8.41 -7.47 -12.79
CA ILE A 142 -8.00 -6.54 -13.83
C ILE A 142 -7.23 -7.28 -14.92
N MET A 143 -6.28 -8.16 -14.57
CA MET A 143 -5.50 -8.93 -15.55
C MET A 143 -6.33 -9.89 -16.37
N ILE A 144 -7.34 -10.55 -15.79
CA ILE A 144 -8.23 -11.44 -16.55
C ILE A 144 -9.04 -10.65 -17.58
N GLY A 145 -9.60 -9.50 -17.20
CA GLY A 145 -10.34 -8.65 -18.14
C GLY A 145 -9.45 -8.09 -19.23
N PHE A 146 -8.24 -7.62 -18.88
CA PHE A 146 -7.25 -7.13 -19.82
C PHE A 146 -6.84 -8.22 -20.83
N SER A 147 -6.52 -9.42 -20.33
CA SER A 147 -6.21 -10.59 -21.15
C SER A 147 -7.37 -11.02 -22.06
N SER A 148 -8.61 -10.85 -21.58
CA SER A 148 -9.82 -11.11 -22.38
C SER A 148 -9.96 -10.17 -23.58
N TYR A 149 -9.49 -8.92 -23.45
CA TYR A 149 -9.38 -8.00 -24.57
C TYR A 149 -8.33 -8.44 -25.60
N PHE A 150 -7.15 -8.90 -25.15
CA PHE A 150 -6.14 -9.48 -26.06
C PHE A 150 -6.64 -10.70 -26.79
N TYR A 151 -7.34 -11.59 -26.10
CA TYR A 151 -7.94 -12.76 -26.70
C TYR A 151 -8.85 -12.38 -27.88
N LYS A 152 -9.60 -11.28 -27.77
CA LYS A 152 -10.42 -10.73 -28.86
C LYS A 152 -9.56 -10.26 -30.03
N LEU A 153 -8.46 -9.53 -29.77
CA LEU A 153 -7.54 -9.07 -30.82
C LEU A 153 -6.90 -10.24 -31.59
N ILE A 154 -6.54 -11.31 -30.90
CA ILE A 154 -6.00 -12.54 -31.48
C ILE A 154 -7.05 -13.22 -32.36
N LYS A 155 -8.26 -13.47 -31.83
CA LYS A 155 -9.33 -14.15 -32.59
C LYS A 155 -9.78 -13.38 -33.82
N THR A 156 -9.78 -12.05 -33.76
CA THR A 156 -10.13 -11.18 -34.90
C THR A 156 -8.94 -10.92 -35.84
N HIS A 157 -7.77 -11.53 -35.61
CA HIS A 157 -6.52 -11.32 -36.38
C HIS A 157 -6.06 -9.84 -36.41
N LYS A 158 -6.65 -8.98 -35.58
CA LYS A 158 -6.24 -7.57 -35.44
C LYS A 158 -4.86 -7.43 -34.82
N ILE A 159 -4.41 -8.45 -34.07
CA ILE A 159 -3.06 -8.53 -33.50
C ILE A 159 -1.95 -8.47 -34.56
N ASN A 160 -2.25 -8.86 -35.81
CA ASN A 160 -1.26 -8.85 -36.89
C ASN A 160 -0.94 -7.45 -37.41
N LYS A 161 -1.75 -6.44 -37.08
CA LYS A 161 -1.52 -5.06 -37.51
C LYS A 161 -0.29 -4.48 -36.81
N LYS A 162 0.60 -3.87 -37.59
CA LYS A 162 1.85 -3.25 -37.10
C LYS A 162 1.62 -2.31 -35.92
N VAL A 163 0.60 -1.45 -36.01
CA VAL A 163 0.24 -0.51 -34.94
C VAL A 163 -0.07 -1.23 -33.63
N VAL A 164 -0.86 -2.31 -33.65
CA VAL A 164 -1.24 -3.05 -32.44
C VAL A 164 -0.03 -3.74 -31.80
N LYS A 165 0.85 -4.34 -32.62
CA LYS A 165 2.10 -4.95 -32.14
C LYS A 165 3.01 -3.90 -31.49
N MET A 166 3.17 -2.74 -32.13
CA MET A 166 3.99 -1.65 -31.61
C MET A 166 3.43 -1.11 -30.29
N SER A 167 2.11 -0.89 -30.21
CA SER A 167 1.47 -0.47 -28.96
C SER A 167 1.67 -1.48 -27.83
N LEU A 168 1.66 -2.77 -28.13
CA LEU A 168 1.94 -3.83 -27.15
C LEU A 168 3.37 -3.78 -26.62
N VAL A 169 4.35 -3.67 -27.51
CA VAL A 169 5.77 -3.56 -27.12
C VAL A 169 5.98 -2.30 -26.28
N LEU A 170 5.41 -1.16 -26.70
CA LEU A 170 5.47 0.08 -25.94
C LEU A 170 4.83 -0.06 -24.56
N LEU A 171 3.69 -0.74 -24.46
CA LEU A 171 3.03 -0.97 -23.17
C LEU A 171 3.90 -1.83 -22.23
N VAL A 172 4.55 -2.88 -22.75
CA VAL A 172 5.45 -3.72 -21.95
C VAL A 172 6.65 -2.91 -21.47
N ILE A 173 7.30 -2.15 -22.36
CA ILE A 173 8.43 -1.29 -21.99
C ILE A 173 7.99 -0.26 -20.94
N PHE A 174 6.85 0.39 -21.17
CA PHE A 174 6.28 1.37 -20.25
C PHE A 174 5.98 0.75 -18.88
N THR A 175 5.41 -0.45 -18.84
CA THR A 175 5.11 -1.20 -17.62
C THR A 175 6.38 -1.56 -16.84
N ILE A 176 7.41 -2.08 -17.53
CA ILE A 176 8.68 -2.42 -16.89
C ILE A 176 9.32 -1.15 -16.31
N PHE A 177 9.38 -0.09 -17.10
CA PHE A 177 9.98 1.18 -16.68
C PHE A 177 9.30 1.78 -15.46
N THR A 178 7.96 1.83 -15.45
CA THR A 178 7.17 2.36 -14.34
C THR A 178 7.28 1.51 -13.08
N SER A 179 7.24 0.18 -13.21
CA SER A 179 7.48 -0.74 -12.09
C SER A 179 8.84 -0.51 -11.44
N PHE A 180 9.93 -0.43 -12.21
CA PHE A 180 11.27 -0.27 -11.64
C PHE A 180 11.47 1.07 -10.91
N ILE A 181 10.87 2.15 -11.41
CA ILE A 181 11.00 3.46 -10.76
C ILE A 181 10.22 3.49 -9.45
N GLU A 182 9.01 2.93 -9.43
CA GLU A 182 8.19 2.92 -8.22
C GLU A 182 8.72 1.95 -7.16
N GLU A 183 9.19 0.77 -7.60
CA GLU A 183 9.79 -0.24 -6.74
C GLU A 183 10.99 0.32 -5.95
N ARG A 184 11.81 1.17 -6.57
CA ARG A 184 12.92 1.85 -5.87
C ARG A 184 12.44 2.75 -4.73
N ASN A 185 11.33 3.47 -4.93
CA ASN A 185 10.75 4.34 -3.90
C ASN A 185 10.13 3.50 -2.77
N TYR A 186 9.48 2.38 -3.13
CA TYR A 186 8.86 1.48 -2.17
C TYR A 186 9.91 0.78 -1.30
N TYR A 187 10.98 0.22 -1.89
CA TYR A 187 12.02 -0.46 -1.10
C TYR A 187 12.61 0.47 -0.06
N ARG A 188 13.02 1.69 -0.42
CA ARG A 188 13.58 2.66 0.54
C ARG A 188 12.64 2.99 1.70
N THR A 189 11.33 2.80 1.54
CA THR A 189 10.33 3.11 2.56
C THR A 189 10.07 1.94 3.51
N TYR A 190 10.26 0.70 3.06
CA TYR A 190 9.93 -0.52 3.83
C TYR A 190 11.14 -1.42 4.12
N SER A 191 12.32 -1.12 3.57
CA SER A 191 13.57 -1.79 3.92
C SER A 191 14.18 -1.14 5.14
N ILE A 192 14.66 -1.97 6.06
CA ILE A 192 15.56 -1.52 7.12
C ILE A 192 16.93 -1.32 6.48
N GLU A 193 17.45 -0.11 6.59
CA GLU A 193 18.73 0.27 6.01
C GLU A 193 19.89 -0.28 6.88
N ASN A 194 21.04 -0.50 6.25
CA ASN A 194 22.17 -1.12 6.96
C ASN A 194 22.60 -0.34 8.21
N TYR A 195 22.51 0.99 8.20
CA TYR A 195 22.90 1.81 9.35
C TYR A 195 21.93 1.64 10.53
N GLU A 196 20.62 1.46 10.26
CA GLU A 196 19.62 1.15 11.28
C GLU A 196 19.93 -0.21 11.92
N VAL A 197 20.31 -1.19 11.10
CA VAL A 197 20.77 -2.50 11.58
C VAL A 197 22.05 -2.40 12.40
N GLN A 198 23.06 -1.62 11.98
CA GLN A 198 24.31 -1.47 12.72
C GLN A 198 24.09 -0.89 14.13
N ASN A 199 23.16 0.05 14.28
CA ASN A 199 22.83 0.60 15.60
C ASN A 199 22.15 -0.42 16.51
N ILE A 200 21.32 -1.31 15.94
CA ILE A 200 20.72 -2.43 16.68
C ILE A 200 21.79 -3.46 17.07
N ILE A 201 22.71 -3.81 16.16
CA ILE A 201 23.85 -4.70 16.46
C ILE A 201 24.72 -4.10 17.56
N TRP A 202 25.02 -2.80 17.48
CA TRP A 202 25.77 -2.13 18.52
C TRP A 202 25.02 -2.20 19.86
N MET A 203 23.72 -1.92 19.88
CA MET A 203 22.94 -2.02 21.12
C MET A 203 23.00 -3.45 21.70
N SER A 204 22.78 -4.47 20.86
CA SER A 204 22.91 -5.89 21.20
C SER A 204 24.24 -6.23 21.88
N GLU A 205 25.36 -5.81 21.28
CA GLU A 205 26.70 -6.12 21.76
C GLU A 205 27.03 -5.44 23.11
N TYR A 206 26.43 -4.28 23.38
CA TYR A 206 26.75 -3.44 24.54
C TYR A 206 25.65 -3.42 25.62
N THR A 207 24.56 -4.19 25.46
CA THR A 207 23.53 -4.38 26.49
C THR A 207 23.39 -5.84 26.89
N THR A 208 23.72 -6.15 28.15
CA THR A 208 23.66 -7.52 28.69
C THR A 208 22.38 -7.82 29.47
N ASP A 209 21.65 -6.79 29.88
CA ASP A 209 20.47 -6.90 30.74
C ASP A 209 19.17 -6.83 29.93
N ARG A 210 18.12 -7.51 30.43
CA ARG A 210 16.78 -7.42 29.84
C ARG A 210 16.20 -6.01 30.02
N ASN A 211 16.19 -5.24 28.94
CA ASN A 211 15.63 -3.89 28.87
C ASN A 211 14.21 -3.82 28.29
N VAL A 212 13.57 -2.64 28.40
CA VAL A 212 12.38 -2.28 27.63
C VAL A 212 12.82 -1.56 26.35
N ILE A 213 12.44 -2.08 25.19
CA ILE A 213 12.78 -1.52 23.88
C ILE A 213 11.51 -1.01 23.23
N ILE A 214 11.48 0.29 22.96
CA ILE A 214 10.41 0.96 22.22
C ILE A 214 10.88 1.14 20.79
N THR A 215 10.20 0.48 19.85
CA THR A 215 10.63 0.41 18.44
C THR A 215 9.44 0.29 17.49
N GLU A 216 9.69 0.48 16.19
CA GLU A 216 8.69 0.30 15.14
C GLU A 216 8.13 -1.12 15.10
N PHE A 217 6.94 -1.27 14.54
CA PHE A 217 6.33 -2.58 14.32
C PHE A 217 7.27 -3.48 13.48
N LEU A 218 7.49 -4.72 13.94
CA LEU A 218 8.38 -5.73 13.36
C LEU A 218 9.88 -5.49 13.54
N TRP A 219 10.32 -4.42 14.18
CA TRP A 219 11.76 -4.21 14.43
C TRP A 219 12.28 -5.11 15.55
N GLU A 220 11.40 -5.64 16.40
CA GLU A 220 11.72 -6.66 17.41
C GLU A 220 12.38 -7.91 16.81
N TYR A 221 12.07 -8.26 15.55
CA TYR A 221 12.67 -9.42 14.88
C TYR A 221 14.16 -9.25 14.60
N LEU A 222 14.68 -8.02 14.51
CA LEU A 222 16.11 -7.80 14.40
C LEU A 222 16.83 -8.11 15.71
N PHE A 223 16.25 -7.72 16.85
CA PHE A 223 16.77 -8.09 18.16
C PHE A 223 16.70 -9.60 18.38
N TYR A 224 15.61 -10.26 17.95
CA TYR A 224 15.57 -11.73 17.93
C TYR A 224 16.63 -12.36 17.03
N TYR A 225 17.11 -11.65 16.01
CA TYR A 225 18.16 -12.15 15.12
C TYR A 225 19.57 -11.94 15.66
N TYR A 226 19.83 -10.84 16.35
CA TYR A 226 21.18 -10.54 16.84
C TYR A 226 21.41 -10.94 18.30
N ASP A 227 20.39 -10.89 19.15
CA ASP A 227 20.52 -11.09 20.60
C ASP A 227 20.16 -12.51 21.01
N PHE A 228 19.32 -13.19 20.22
CA PHE A 228 18.81 -14.49 20.61
C PHE A 228 19.91 -15.54 20.52
N PRO A 229 20.19 -16.29 21.59
CA PRO A 229 21.17 -17.36 21.55
C PRO A 229 20.57 -18.55 20.80
N TYR A 230 20.60 -18.53 19.46
CA TYR A 230 20.07 -19.59 18.59
C TYR A 230 20.60 -21.00 18.87
N ASN A 231 21.70 -21.10 19.63
CA ASN A 231 22.28 -22.36 20.06
C ASN A 231 21.59 -22.96 21.31
N ASP A 232 20.69 -22.24 21.96
CA ASP A 232 20.00 -22.66 23.18
C ASP A 232 18.49 -22.76 22.89
N SER A 233 18.02 -24.00 22.65
CA SER A 233 16.68 -24.28 22.10
C SER A 233 15.52 -24.03 23.07
N ASP A 234 15.82 -23.78 24.34
CA ASP A 234 14.83 -23.72 25.42
C ASP A 234 14.46 -22.28 25.82
N LEU A 235 15.12 -21.29 25.22
CA LEU A 235 14.83 -19.88 25.47
C LEU A 235 13.73 -19.37 24.53
N ASP A 236 12.82 -18.57 25.06
CA ASP A 236 11.80 -17.87 24.27
C ASP A 236 12.42 -16.58 23.72
N PRO A 237 12.37 -16.29 22.40
CA PRO A 237 12.80 -15.00 21.86
C PRO A 237 12.16 -13.80 22.57
N GLU A 238 10.91 -13.92 23.03
CA GLU A 238 10.24 -12.86 23.79
C GLU A 238 10.84 -12.63 25.19
N SER A 239 11.77 -13.49 25.63
CA SER A 239 12.46 -13.36 26.92
C SER A 239 13.68 -12.42 26.90
N ILE A 240 14.17 -12.04 25.72
CA ILE A 240 15.38 -11.19 25.56
C ILE A 240 15.12 -9.78 26.09
N HIS A 241 14.02 -9.16 25.65
CA HIS A 241 13.64 -7.78 25.96
C HIS A 241 12.12 -7.65 26.06
N ASN A 242 11.64 -6.60 26.73
CA ASN A 242 10.24 -6.22 26.67
C ASN A 242 10.04 -5.23 25.52
N PHE A 243 9.42 -5.67 24.42
CA PHE A 243 9.17 -4.82 23.27
C PHE A 243 7.84 -4.06 23.41
N ILE A 244 7.88 -2.78 23.12
CA ILE A 244 6.70 -1.92 23.04
C ILE A 244 6.70 -1.28 21.66
N THR A 245 5.63 -1.51 20.89
CA THR A 245 5.48 -0.83 19.60
C THR A 245 5.33 0.67 19.80
N ILE A 246 6.08 1.44 19.02
CA ILE A 246 6.08 2.89 19.09
C ILE A 246 4.70 3.46 18.79
N SER A 247 4.42 4.62 19.37
CA SER A 247 3.22 5.40 19.09
C SER A 247 3.55 6.87 19.22
N GLU A 248 2.73 7.75 18.64
CA GLU A 248 2.89 9.21 18.77
C GLU A 248 2.95 9.69 20.23
N ARG A 249 2.35 8.93 21.16
CA ARG A 249 2.42 9.19 22.60
C ARG A 249 3.82 8.99 23.17
N LEU A 250 4.54 7.99 22.67
CA LEU A 250 5.91 7.63 23.09
C LEU A 250 6.98 8.32 22.24
N LEU A 251 6.63 8.82 21.07
CA LEU A 251 7.58 9.40 20.12
C LEU A 251 7.63 10.93 20.15
N LEU A 252 6.53 11.62 20.45
CA LEU A 252 6.51 13.09 20.40
C LEU A 252 6.86 13.67 21.78
N PRO A 253 7.95 14.44 21.93
CA PRO A 253 8.39 14.98 23.23
C PRO A 253 7.31 15.71 24.02
N GLN A 254 6.45 16.45 23.31
CA GLN A 254 5.30 17.17 23.87
C GLN A 254 4.25 16.27 24.55
N ASN A 255 4.22 14.97 24.21
CA ASN A 255 3.25 14.01 24.74
C ASN A 255 3.79 13.18 25.91
N HIS A 256 5.08 13.30 26.23
CA HIS A 256 5.74 12.46 27.24
C HIS A 256 5.30 12.75 28.68
N ILE A 257 4.77 13.95 28.92
CA ILE A 257 4.23 14.36 30.23
C ILE A 257 2.71 14.40 30.12
N GLN A 258 2.03 13.52 30.86
CA GLN A 258 0.57 13.47 30.96
C GLN A 258 0.18 13.43 32.43
N ASP A 259 -0.82 14.22 32.81
CA ASP A 259 -1.31 14.30 34.20
C ASP A 259 -0.19 14.55 35.24
N ASN A 260 0.82 15.36 34.86
CA ASN A 260 2.05 15.65 35.61
C ASN A 260 2.99 14.45 35.84
N GLU A 261 2.75 13.31 35.19
CA GLU A 261 3.64 12.16 35.22
C GLU A 261 4.37 11.98 33.89
N ASN A 262 5.63 11.56 33.97
CA ASN A 262 6.44 11.23 32.81
C ASN A 262 6.26 9.75 32.45
N ILE A 263 5.84 9.47 31.22
CA ILE A 263 5.51 8.12 30.76
C ILE A 263 6.71 7.17 30.87
N PHE A 264 7.92 7.64 30.60
CA PHE A 264 9.13 6.81 30.70
C PHE A 264 9.51 6.51 32.15
N HIS A 265 9.30 7.43 33.09
CA HIS A 265 9.49 7.12 34.52
C HIS A 265 8.48 6.08 35.01
N VAL A 266 7.23 6.14 34.55
CA VAL A 266 6.20 5.13 34.85
C VAL A 266 6.58 3.77 34.28
N LEU A 267 7.03 3.71 33.02
CA LEU A 267 7.50 2.46 32.41
C LEU A 267 8.71 1.89 33.16
N LYS A 268 9.68 2.74 33.54
CA LYS A 268 10.91 2.29 34.22
C LYS A 268 10.59 1.71 35.59
N SER A 269 9.69 2.36 36.34
CA SER A 269 9.23 1.84 37.63
C SER A 269 8.39 0.56 37.49
N THR A 270 7.61 0.43 36.42
CA THR A 270 6.78 -0.77 36.15
C THR A 270 7.62 -1.99 35.81
N TYR A 271 8.61 -1.84 34.93
CA TYR A 271 9.45 -2.96 34.46
C TYR A 271 10.76 -3.13 35.24
N ASN A 272 11.10 -2.17 36.13
CA ASN A 272 12.32 -2.15 36.92
C ASN A 272 13.60 -2.37 36.09
N THR A 273 13.66 -1.75 34.92
CA THR A 273 14.79 -1.86 33.97
C THR A 273 14.93 -0.58 33.15
N ASP A 274 16.03 -0.46 32.41
CA ASP A 274 16.25 0.68 31.53
C ASP A 274 15.33 0.62 30.30
N ILE A 275 15.01 1.81 29.78
CA ILE A 275 14.16 1.99 28.60
C ILE A 275 15.01 2.57 27.49
N TYR A 276 14.86 1.97 26.32
CA TYR A 276 15.49 2.38 25.08
C TYR A 276 14.40 2.79 24.11
N LEU A 277 14.52 4.00 23.57
CA LEU A 277 13.69 4.46 22.46
C LEU A 277 14.53 4.46 21.19
N ILE A 278 14.07 3.72 20.18
CA ILE A 278 14.67 3.69 18.86
C ILE A 278 14.01 4.77 18.00
N LEU A 279 14.78 5.80 17.63
CA LEU A 279 14.30 6.87 16.76
C LEU A 279 14.68 6.55 15.31
N THR A 280 13.68 6.33 14.47
CA THR A 280 13.81 6.06 13.04
C THR A 280 13.48 7.32 12.22
N ASP A 281 13.83 7.32 10.93
CA ASP A 281 13.53 8.46 10.05
C ASP A 281 12.03 8.61 9.79
N TYR A 282 11.30 7.50 9.81
CA TYR A 282 9.86 7.43 9.63
C TYR A 282 9.26 6.42 10.60
N TYR A 283 8.06 6.72 11.09
CA TYR A 283 7.28 5.84 11.94
C TYR A 283 5.88 5.62 11.39
N ILE A 284 5.26 4.49 11.70
CA ILE A 284 3.86 4.26 11.31
C ILE A 284 2.97 5.20 12.13
N SER A 285 2.34 6.17 11.47
CA SER A 285 1.35 7.03 12.12
C SER A 285 -0.03 6.41 11.95
N PHE A 286 -0.74 6.31 13.08
CA PHE A 286 -2.15 5.91 13.12
C PHE A 286 -3.09 7.13 13.24
N SER A 287 -2.54 8.35 13.20
CA SER A 287 -3.33 9.59 13.30
C SER A 287 -3.24 10.38 11.99
N GLY A 288 -4.40 10.59 11.34
CA GLY A 288 -4.49 11.40 10.12
C GLY A 288 -4.53 10.61 8.81
N LEU A 289 -4.28 11.31 7.70
CA LEU A 289 -4.35 10.78 6.32
C LEU A 289 -3.00 10.19 5.83
N GLU A 290 -1.93 10.42 6.58
CA GLU A 290 -0.59 9.96 6.26
C GLU A 290 -0.33 8.63 6.97
N ASN A 291 0.16 7.62 6.24
CA ASN A 291 0.49 6.31 6.83
C ASN A 291 1.82 6.33 7.59
N PHE A 292 2.62 7.37 7.38
CA PHE A 292 3.93 7.54 7.99
C PHE A 292 4.05 8.95 8.56
N GLY A 293 4.47 9.04 9.82
CA GLY A 293 4.93 10.28 10.41
C GLY A 293 6.46 10.37 10.33
N SER A 294 6.99 11.58 10.52
CA SER A 294 8.41 11.80 10.76
C SER A 294 8.57 12.83 11.88
N ILE A 295 9.65 12.71 12.65
CA ILE A 295 9.98 13.70 13.67
C ILE A 295 10.61 14.91 12.96
N SER A 296 10.06 16.10 13.19
CA SER A 296 10.63 17.34 12.63
C SER A 296 12.00 17.65 13.24
N GLN A 297 12.79 18.50 12.59
CA GLN A 297 14.09 18.93 13.14
C GLN A 297 13.93 19.61 14.51
N GLU A 298 12.88 20.42 14.68
CA GLU A 298 12.56 21.07 15.96
C GLU A 298 12.24 20.06 17.07
N GLN A 299 11.48 19.01 16.75
CA GLN A 299 11.18 17.93 17.69
C GLN A 299 12.43 17.10 18.03
N LEU A 300 13.34 16.93 17.08
CA LEU A 300 14.64 16.31 17.34
C LEU A 300 15.51 17.18 18.25
N GLU A 301 15.50 18.51 18.07
CA GLU A 301 16.17 19.45 18.98
C GLU A 301 15.62 19.39 20.41
N MET A 302 14.31 19.14 20.56
CA MET A 302 13.71 18.91 21.88
C MET A 302 14.29 17.67 22.57
N TYR A 303 14.60 16.59 21.82
CA TYR A 303 15.17 15.36 22.37
C TYR A 303 16.53 15.58 23.04
N TYR A 304 17.38 16.45 22.50
CA TYR A 304 18.67 16.79 23.12
C TYR A 304 18.54 17.55 24.45
N ASN A 305 17.37 18.14 24.72
CA ASN A 305 17.10 18.92 25.93
C ASN A 305 16.30 18.15 26.99
N LEU A 306 15.95 16.88 26.75
CA LEU A 306 15.19 16.07 27.71
C LEU A 306 16.10 15.58 28.85
N THR A 307 15.75 15.92 30.09
CA THR A 307 16.54 15.57 31.29
C THR A 307 16.13 14.26 31.95
N TYR A 308 15.05 13.64 31.48
CA TYR A 308 14.43 12.45 32.10
C TYR A 308 14.67 11.15 31.32
N PHE A 309 15.34 11.24 30.16
CA PHE A 309 15.67 10.07 29.36
C PHE A 309 17.00 9.47 29.81
N ASN A 310 17.03 8.16 30.05
CA ASN A 310 18.27 7.48 30.44
C ASN A 310 19.12 7.11 29.22
N ARG A 311 18.50 6.59 28.14
CA ARG A 311 19.17 6.14 26.91
C ARG A 311 18.24 6.29 25.70
N ILE A 312 18.74 6.91 24.64
CA ILE A 312 18.09 6.97 23.32
C ILE A 312 19.04 6.32 22.33
N CYS A 313 18.50 5.55 21.38
CA CYS A 313 19.25 5.06 20.23
C CYS A 313 18.65 5.70 18.98
N SER A 314 19.32 6.70 18.42
CA SER A 314 18.89 7.28 17.15
C SER A 314 19.47 6.51 15.98
N THR A 315 18.58 6.01 15.13
CA THR A 315 18.89 5.50 13.79
C THR A 315 18.41 6.48 12.74
N ARG A 316 18.42 7.79 13.01
CA ARG A 316 18.04 8.82 12.03
C ARG A 316 19.22 9.31 11.21
N THR A 317 18.93 9.71 9.98
CA THR A 317 19.87 10.41 9.13
C THR A 317 19.73 11.93 9.30
N ILE A 318 20.80 12.61 9.75
CA ILE A 318 20.82 14.08 9.86
C ILE A 318 21.73 14.61 8.75
N ASN A 319 21.17 15.34 7.78
CA ASN A 319 21.93 15.87 6.63
C ASN A 319 22.71 14.80 5.83
N ASN A 320 22.18 13.57 5.74
CA ASN A 320 22.86 12.38 5.20
C ASN A 320 24.13 11.97 5.95
N ILE A 321 24.26 12.38 7.21
CA ILE A 321 25.31 11.97 8.14
C ILE A 321 24.66 11.10 9.21
N ASP A 322 25.27 9.92 9.40
CA ASP A 322 24.85 8.95 10.39
C ASP A 322 25.34 9.42 11.77
N GLU A 323 24.43 9.90 12.61
CA GLU A 323 24.75 10.27 13.98
C GLU A 323 23.95 9.39 14.95
N PRO A 324 24.56 8.34 15.51
CA PRO A 324 23.95 7.64 16.64
C PRO A 324 23.89 8.60 17.81
N ILE A 325 22.71 9.18 18.04
CA ILE A 325 22.45 9.99 19.23
C ILE A 325 22.33 9.00 20.38
N TYR A 326 23.39 8.89 21.18
CA TYR A 326 23.38 8.24 22.47
C TYR A 326 23.25 9.33 23.54
N LEU A 327 22.04 9.59 24.01
CA LEU A 327 21.85 10.50 25.14
C LEU A 327 22.05 9.74 26.44
N VAL A 328 23.12 10.06 27.17
CA VAL A 328 23.33 9.72 28.58
C VAL A 328 22.98 10.97 29.38
N VAL A 329 22.05 10.85 30.32
CA VAL A 329 21.95 11.80 31.43
C VAL A 329 22.64 11.21 32.64
#